data_AF-A0A524M4T5-F1
#
_entry.id   AF-A0A524M4T5-F1
#
_cell.length_a   1.000
_cell.length_b   1.000
_cell.length_c   1.000
_cell.angle_alpha   90.00
_cell.angle_beta   90.00
_cell.angle_gamma   90.00
#
_symmetry.space_group_name_H-M   'P 1'
#
loop_
_entity.id
_entity.type
_entity.pdbx_description
1 polymer ?
#
loop_
_entity_poly.entity_id
_entity_poly.type
_entity_poly.pdbx_seq_one_letter_code
_entity_poly.pdbx_strand_id
1 'polypeptide(L)'
;MALIHAVRRSDPAWERLCVQCGLCCYERQEVAGGVKVMLNRPCPHLNIDKGKCTVYERRFKVGALCRKVNLFHALFGRRMPLTCGYVQRYRPWMRRSA
;
A
#
# COMPACT_ATOMS: atom_id res chain seq x y z
N MET A 1 8.02 -18.57 -22.55
CA MET A 1 7.07 -18.22 -21.47
C MET A 1 7.72 -17.17 -20.58
N ALA A 2 7.59 -15.93 -21.00
CA ALA A 2 8.51 -14.87 -20.62
C ALA A 2 8.19 -14.32 -19.22
N LEU A 3 9.25 -14.23 -18.41
CA LEU A 3 9.49 -13.20 -17.40
C LEU A 3 8.81 -13.40 -16.02
N ILE A 4 9.36 -14.33 -15.23
CA ILE A 4 9.62 -14.03 -13.82
C ILE A 4 10.75 -12.98 -13.80
N HIS A 5 10.44 -11.74 -14.19
CA HIS A 5 11.34 -10.63 -13.87
C HIS A 5 11.39 -10.57 -12.35
N ALA A 6 12.57 -10.86 -11.80
CA ALA A 6 12.86 -10.65 -10.39
C ALA A 6 12.64 -9.17 -10.08
N VAL A 7 11.42 -8.81 -9.69
CA VAL A 7 11.04 -7.45 -9.33
C VAL A 7 11.90 -7.05 -8.14
N ARG A 8 12.90 -6.22 -8.40
CA ARG A 8 13.75 -5.66 -7.35
C ARG A 8 12.88 -4.69 -6.55
N ARG A 9 12.87 -4.81 -5.22
CA ARG A 9 12.10 -3.97 -4.26
C ARG A 9 12.42 -2.46 -4.30
N SER A 10 13.33 -2.04 -5.18
CA SER A 10 13.76 -0.66 -5.39
C SER A 10 13.53 -0.19 -6.84
N ASP A 11 12.91 -1.02 -7.68
CA ASP A 11 12.67 -0.73 -9.07
C ASP A 11 11.60 0.39 -9.20
N PRO A 12 11.86 1.49 -9.91
CA PRO A 12 10.87 2.51 -10.20
C PRO A 12 9.57 1.94 -10.78
N ALA A 13 9.64 0.83 -11.54
CA ALA A 13 8.47 0.12 -12.04
C ALA A 13 7.58 -0.44 -10.92
N TRP A 14 8.16 -0.88 -9.80
CA TRP A 14 7.40 -1.34 -8.64
C TRP A 14 6.69 -0.20 -7.94
N GLU A 15 7.36 0.95 -7.78
CA GLU A 15 6.78 2.13 -7.15
C GLU A 15 5.63 2.75 -7.97
N ARG A 16 5.68 2.64 -9.31
CA ARG A 16 4.58 3.06 -10.20
C ARG A 16 3.27 2.30 -9.98
N LEU A 17 3.28 1.15 -9.31
CA LEU A 17 2.06 0.44 -8.95
C LEU A 17 1.30 1.11 -7.79
N CYS A 18 1.97 1.94 -7.00
CA CYS A 18 1.32 2.69 -5.95
C CYS A 18 0.48 3.82 -6.57
N VAL A 19 -0.84 3.75 -6.38
CA VAL A 19 -1.77 4.80 -6.81
C VAL A 19 -1.82 6.01 -5.86
N GLN A 20 -0.87 6.11 -4.92
CA GLN A 20 -0.76 7.18 -3.92
C GLN A 20 -2.07 7.55 -3.21
N CYS A 21 -2.92 6.56 -2.90
CA CYS A 21 -4.24 6.77 -2.31
C CYS A 21 -4.24 7.21 -0.83
N GLY A 22 -3.08 7.35 -0.18
CA GLY A 22 -2.97 7.76 1.23
C GLY A 22 -3.42 6.72 2.26
N LEU A 23 -4.15 5.66 1.88
CA LEU A 23 -4.65 4.65 2.82
C LEU A 23 -3.55 3.94 3.61
N CYS A 24 -2.32 3.88 3.08
CA CYS A 24 -1.20 3.33 3.81
C CYS A 24 -0.65 4.21 4.93
N CYS A 25 -0.99 5.50 4.93
CA CYS A 25 -0.60 6.48 5.92
C CYS A 25 -1.49 6.47 7.16
N TYR A 26 -2.57 5.70 7.20
CA TYR A 26 -3.38 5.54 8.40
C TYR A 26 -2.96 4.32 9.21
N GLU A 27 -3.22 4.37 10.51
CA GLU A 27 -3.07 3.21 11.39
C GLU A 27 -3.97 2.06 10.91
N ARG A 28 -3.46 0.85 11.05
CA ARG A 28 -4.19 -0.39 10.73
C ARG A 28 -4.39 -1.18 11.99
N GLN A 29 -5.65 -1.52 12.24
CA GLN A 29 -6.03 -2.36 13.36
C GLN A 29 -6.48 -3.72 12.83
N GLU A 30 -5.96 -4.79 13.42
CA GLU A 30 -6.45 -6.15 13.16
C GLU A 30 -7.83 -6.31 13.81
N VAL A 31 -8.77 -6.85 13.04
CA VAL A 31 -10.15 -7.10 13.45
C VAL A 31 -10.55 -8.50 13.04
N ALA A 32 -11.63 -9.03 13.62
CA ALA A 32 -12.19 -10.30 13.19
C ALA A 32 -12.46 -10.26 11.68
N GLY A 33 -11.77 -11.12 10.92
CA GLY A 33 -11.91 -11.22 9.47
C GLY A 33 -10.99 -10.32 8.62
N GLY A 34 -10.11 -9.50 9.20
CA GLY A 34 -9.15 -8.74 8.39
C GLY A 34 -8.49 -7.55 9.08
N VAL A 35 -8.36 -6.45 8.35
CA VAL A 35 -7.76 -5.21 8.85
C VAL A 35 -8.67 -4.03 8.56
N LYS A 36 -8.90 -3.23 9.60
CA LYS A 36 -9.58 -1.95 9.51
C LYS A 36 -8.55 -0.83 9.40
N VAL A 37 -8.75 0.07 8.43
CA VAL A 37 -7.98 1.30 8.29
C VAL A 37 -8.63 2.36 9.18
N MET A 38 -7.88 2.87 10.16
CA MET A 38 -8.37 3.85 11.13
C MET A 38 -8.23 5.26 10.57
N LEU A 39 -9.26 5.73 9.86
CA LEU A 39 -9.25 7.04 9.17
C LEU A 39 -9.12 8.24 10.11
N ASN A 40 -9.39 8.06 11.41
CA ASN A 40 -9.18 9.07 12.44
C ASN A 40 -7.75 9.10 13.01
N ARG A 41 -6.86 8.22 12.55
CA ARG A 41 -5.46 8.13 13.02
C ARG A 41 -4.47 8.22 11.85
N PRO A 42 -4.34 9.43 11.25
CA PRO A 42 -3.42 9.66 10.15
C PRO A 42 -1.97 9.77 10.62
N CYS A 43 -1.03 9.40 9.75
CA CYS A 43 0.38 9.72 9.88
C CYS A 43 0.57 11.26 9.86
N PRO A 44 1.52 11.81 10.65
CA PRO A 44 1.85 13.24 10.64
C PRO A 44 2.22 13.84 9.27
N HIS A 45 2.60 13.00 8.31
CA HIS A 45 2.97 13.41 6.95
C HIS A 45 1.87 13.22 5.91
N LEU A 46 0.65 12.86 6.33
CA LEU A 46 -0.50 12.80 5.44
C LEU A 46 -1.14 14.19 5.32
N ASN A 47 -1.22 14.73 4.10
CA ASN A 47 -2.14 15.82 3.84
C ASN A 47 -3.54 15.21 3.67
N ILE A 48 -4.40 15.43 4.67
CA ILE A 48 -5.74 14.82 4.74
C ILE A 48 -6.63 15.37 3.61
N ASP A 49 -6.59 16.68 3.35
CA ASP A 49 -7.41 17.34 2.32
C ASP A 49 -7.13 16.79 0.92
N LYS A 50 -5.85 16.52 0.62
CA LYS A 50 -5.41 15.96 -0.66
C LYS A 50 -5.38 14.44 -0.69
N GLY A 51 -5.50 13.78 0.47
CA GLY A 51 -5.33 12.33 0.62
C GLY A 51 -3.94 11.82 0.24
N LYS A 52 -2.89 12.66 0.31
CA LYS A 52 -1.54 12.35 -0.22
C LYS A 52 -0.45 12.53 0.83
N CYS A 53 0.53 11.63 0.79
CA CYS A 53 1.72 11.72 1.63
C CYS A 53 2.62 12.87 1.13
N THR A 54 2.93 13.83 2.00
CA THR A 54 3.77 14.99 1.65
C THR A 54 5.25 14.66 1.51
N VAL A 55 5.65 13.48 1.99
CA VAL A 55 7.04 13.00 2.00
C VAL A 55 7.22 11.67 1.25
N TYR A 56 6.35 11.37 0.28
CA TYR A 56 6.24 10.05 -0.35
C TYR A 56 7.60 9.48 -0.79
N GLU A 57 8.44 10.26 -1.49
CA GLU A 57 9.75 9.83 -2.00
C GLU A 57 10.74 9.44 -0.90
N ARG A 58 10.64 10.09 0.28
CA ARG A 58 11.52 9.85 1.42
C ARG A 58 10.83 9.14 2.59
N ARG A 59 9.62 8.61 2.38
CA ARG A 59 8.74 8.09 3.45
C ARG A 59 9.37 6.99 4.30
N PHE A 60 10.24 6.17 3.72
CA PHE A 60 10.94 5.11 4.44
C PHE A 60 12.11 5.61 5.30
N LYS A 61 12.59 6.83 5.04
CA LYS A 61 13.63 7.47 5.84
C LYS A 61 13.05 8.22 7.04
N VAL A 62 11.89 8.87 6.84
CA VAL A 62 11.28 9.74 7.86
C VAL A 62 10.15 9.05 8.64
N GLY A 63 9.41 8.15 8.01
CA GLY A 63 8.25 7.49 8.62
C GLY A 63 8.65 6.20 9.32
N ALA A 64 8.64 6.20 10.66
CA ALA A 64 8.99 5.04 11.48
C ALA A 64 8.15 3.78 11.16
N LEU A 65 6.89 3.97 10.77
CA LEU A 65 5.96 2.88 10.45
C LEU A 65 5.87 2.57 8.94
N CYS A 66 6.54 3.35 8.09
CA CYS A 66 6.49 3.12 6.65
C CYS A 66 7.28 1.87 6.27
N ARG A 67 6.62 0.90 5.64
CA ARG A 67 7.24 -0.35 5.17
C ARG A 67 7.09 -0.50 3.66
N LYS A 68 8.15 -0.94 2.98
CA LYS A 68 8.08 -1.28 1.55
C LYS A 68 7.14 -2.45 1.33
N VAL A 69 6.21 -2.31 0.38
CA VAL A 69 5.42 -3.44 -0.10
C VAL A 69 6.34 -4.34 -0.89
N ASN A 70 6.40 -5.63 -0.56
CA ASN A 70 7.12 -6.62 -1.33
C ASN A 70 6.11 -7.51 -2.08
N LEU A 71 6.61 -8.38 -2.96
CA LEU A 71 5.74 -9.25 -3.76
C LEU A 71 4.86 -10.16 -2.89
N PHE A 72 5.39 -10.69 -1.78
CA PHE A 72 4.62 -11.51 -0.84
C PHE A 72 3.45 -10.74 -0.22
N HIS A 73 3.67 -9.50 0.22
CA HIS A 73 2.59 -8.64 0.73
C HIS A 73 1.60 -8.27 -0.37
N ALA A 74 2.05 -8.02 -1.60
CA ALA A 74 1.16 -7.76 -2.73
C ALA A 74 0.26 -8.96 -3.05
N LEU A 75 0.78 -10.20 -2.97
CA LEU A 75 0.05 -11.43 -3.26
C LEU A 75 -0.80 -11.96 -2.09
N PHE A 76 -0.33 -11.84 -0.85
CA PHE A 76 -0.92 -12.55 0.30
C PHE A 76 -1.20 -11.68 1.53
N GLY A 77 -0.64 -10.47 1.61
CA GLY A 77 -0.86 -9.54 2.71
C GLY A 77 -2.34 -9.20 2.93
N ARG A 78 -2.95 -9.73 3.99
CA ARG A 78 -4.35 -9.46 4.37
C ARG A 78 -4.58 -8.01 4.84
N ARG A 79 -3.52 -7.32 5.22
CA ARG A 79 -3.55 -5.96 5.81
C ARG A 79 -3.66 -4.82 4.78
N MET A 80 -3.87 -5.16 3.51
CA MET A 80 -3.92 -4.19 2.41
C MET A 80 -5.36 -4.01 1.93
N PRO A 81 -5.84 -2.77 1.73
CA PRO A 81 -7.17 -2.54 1.20
C PRO A 81 -7.27 -3.05 -0.24
N LEU A 82 -8.46 -3.52 -0.63
CA LEU A 82 -8.73 -4.04 -1.98
C LEU A 82 -8.47 -3.00 -3.07
N THR A 83 -8.63 -1.72 -2.75
CA THR A 83 -8.38 -0.59 -3.64
C THR A 83 -6.90 -0.27 -3.84
N CYS A 84 -5.98 -0.89 -3.08
CA CYS A 84 -4.54 -0.65 -3.21
C CYS A 84 -4.02 -1.09 -4.59
N GLY A 85 -3.27 -0.24 -5.30
CA GLY A 85 -2.76 -0.56 -6.64
C GLY A 85 -1.93 -1.85 -6.72
N TYR A 86 -1.14 -2.16 -5.68
CA TYR A 86 -0.44 -3.46 -5.58
C TYR A 86 -1.42 -4.65 -5.50
N VAL A 87 -2.49 -4.52 -4.72
CA VAL A 87 -3.52 -5.58 -4.60
C VAL A 87 -4.28 -5.72 -5.92
N GLN A 88 -4.69 -4.61 -6.54
CA GLN A 88 -5.38 -4.64 -7.83
C GLN A 88 -4.53 -5.32 -8.92
N ARG A 89 -3.20 -5.09 -8.93
CA ARG A 89 -2.29 -5.68 -9.91
C ARG A 89 -2.05 -7.19 -9.72
N TYR A 90 -1.99 -7.65 -8.46
CA TYR A 90 -1.53 -9.00 -8.12
C TYR A 90 -2.62 -9.92 -7.55
N ARG A 91 -3.81 -9.40 -7.23
CA ARG A 91 -4.99 -10.15 -6.79
C ARG A 91 -6.24 -9.72 -7.55
N PRO A 92 -6.27 -9.84 -8.89
CA PRO A 92 -7.42 -9.40 -9.70
C PRO A 92 -8.73 -10.08 -9.31
N TRP A 93 -8.70 -11.31 -8.76
CA TRP A 93 -9.86 -12.03 -8.27
C TRP A 93 -10.44 -11.49 -6.94
N MET A 94 -9.70 -10.63 -6.22
CA MET A 94 -10.20 -9.99 -4.99
C MET A 94 -10.84 -8.62 -5.25
N ARG A 95 -10.96 -8.19 -6.53
CA ARG A 95 -11.73 -7.00 -6.88
C ARG A 95 -13.20 -7.31 -6.60
N ARG A 96 -13.72 -6.90 -5.45
CA ARG A 96 -15.17 -6.77 -5.32
C ARG A 96 -15.59 -5.69 -6.31
N SER A 97 -16.46 -6.05 -7.26
CA SER A 97 -17.28 -5.07 -7.95
C SER A 97 -17.90 -4.18 -6.87
N ALA A 98 -17.72 -2.86 -7.03
CA ALA A 98 -18.48 -1.90 -6.27
C ALA A 98 -19.97 -2.10 -6.56
#